data_AF-A0A920TG19-F1
#
_entry.id   AF-A0A920TG19-F1
#
_cell.length_a   1.000
_cell.length_b   1.000
_cell.length_c   1.000
_cell.angle_alpha   90.00
_cell.angle_beta   90.00
_cell.angle_gamma   90.00
#
_symmetry.space_group_name_H-M   'P 1'
#
loop_
_entity.id
_entity.type
_entity.pdbx_description
1 polymer ?
#
loop_
_entity_poly.entity_id
_entity_poly.type
_entity_poly.pdbx_seq_one_letter_code
_entity_poly.pdbx_strand_id
1 'polypeptide(L)'
;MGESLCAETLSITTGKPQMLYLDEKDFSLVSKNSVVLLDDVISTGSTLEGMRLLMEQAQAKIVGESAILTEGDKNQWKNIYPLDTYLFLAKIFVEPYYYLSSNYNVV
;
A
#
# COMPACT_ATOMS: atom_id res chain seq x y z
N MET A 1 3.37 -23.26 -0.77
CA MET A 1 3.85 -22.15 -1.60
C MET A 1 2.87 -22.07 -2.75
N GLY A 2 1.77 -21.33 -2.61
CA GLY A 2 0.90 -21.09 -3.76
C GLY A 2 1.18 -19.75 -4.40
N GLU A 3 0.31 -19.36 -5.33
CA GLU A 3 0.58 -18.31 -6.29
C GLU A 3 0.40 -16.93 -5.65
N SER A 4 1.51 -16.19 -5.56
CA SER A 4 1.48 -14.77 -5.16
C SER A 4 1.27 -13.88 -6.37
N LEU A 5 0.55 -12.79 -6.20
CA LEU A 5 0.48 -11.74 -7.21
C LEU A 5 1.69 -10.82 -7.07
N CYS A 6 2.19 -10.33 -8.20
CA CYS A 6 3.28 -9.36 -8.21
C CYS A 6 2.95 -8.18 -9.12
N ALA A 7 3.40 -7.00 -8.68
CA ALA A 7 3.41 -5.79 -9.49
C ALA A 7 4.82 -5.20 -9.47
N GLU A 8 5.31 -4.87 -10.66
CA GLU A 8 6.59 -4.18 -10.84
C GLU A 8 6.31 -2.70 -11.11
N THR A 9 7.01 -1.83 -10.38
CA THR A 9 7.01 -0.39 -10.60
C THR A 9 8.45 0.12 -10.66
N LEU A 10 8.67 1.29 -11.24
CA LEU A 10 10.00 1.91 -11.25
C LEU A 10 10.12 2.90 -10.09
N SER A 11 11.07 2.64 -9.18
CA SER A 11 11.42 3.62 -8.16
C SER A 11 12.12 4.81 -8.83
N ILE A 12 11.55 6.01 -8.70
CA ILE A 12 12.11 7.22 -9.31
C ILE A 12 13.39 7.67 -8.57
N THR A 13 13.47 7.49 -7.26
CA THR A 13 14.64 7.89 -6.46
C THR A 13 15.85 7.00 -6.68
N THR A 14 15.64 5.69 -6.87
CA THR A 14 16.74 4.73 -7.06
C THR A 14 16.95 4.33 -8.52
N GLY A 15 15.99 4.61 -9.40
CA GLY A 15 15.96 4.15 -10.79
C GLY A 15 15.85 2.63 -10.94
N LYS A 16 15.56 1.90 -9.86
CA LYS A 16 15.50 0.44 -9.85
C LYS A 16 14.05 -0.05 -9.89
N PRO A 17 13.81 -1.23 -10.46
CA PRO A 17 12.56 -1.94 -10.29
C PRO A 17 12.24 -2.15 -8.81
N GLN A 18 11.00 -1.89 -8.44
CA GLN A 18 10.42 -2.17 -7.16
C GLN A 18 9.31 -3.21 -7.37
N MET A 19 9.47 -4.36 -6.72
CA MET A 19 8.51 -5.45 -6.76
C MET A 19 7.63 -5.39 -5.51
N LEU A 20 6.32 -5.34 -5.71
CA LEU A 20 5.33 -5.53 -4.66
C LEU A 20 4.72 -6.93 -4.81
N TYR A 21 4.42 -7.57 -3.68
CA TYR A 21 3.85 -8.91 -3.64
C TYR A 21 2.61 -8.92 -2.77
N LEU A 22 1.57 -9.60 -3.24
CA LEU A 22 0.42 -10.00 -2.43
C LEU A 22 0.46 -11.52 -2.25
N ASP A 23 0.58 -11.96 -1.01
CA ASP A 23 0.61 -13.38 -0.66
C ASP A 23 -0.76 -14.02 -0.93
N GLU A 24 -0.76 -15.29 -1.36
CA GLU A 24 -1.96 -16.06 -1.70
C GLU A 24 -2.95 -16.08 -0.54
N LYS A 25 -2.46 -16.22 0.70
CA LYS A 25 -3.30 -16.25 1.91
C LYS A 25 -4.13 -14.97 2.08
N ASP A 26 -3.58 -13.83 1.66
CA ASP A 26 -4.18 -12.51 1.81
C ASP A 26 -5.11 -12.18 0.63
N PHE A 27 -5.01 -12.92 -0.48
CA PHE A 27 -5.89 -12.76 -1.64
C PHE A 27 -7.37 -12.87 -1.26
N SER A 28 -7.71 -13.84 -0.41
CA SER A 28 -9.09 -14.06 0.05
C SER A 28 -9.66 -12.90 0.86
N LEU A 29 -8.80 -12.08 1.47
CA LEU A 29 -9.21 -10.93 2.28
C LEU A 29 -9.58 -9.73 1.41
N VAL A 30 -8.93 -9.58 0.26
CA VAL A 30 -9.11 -8.42 -0.62
C VAL A 30 -10.02 -8.71 -1.82
N SER A 31 -10.05 -9.95 -2.31
CA SER A 31 -10.79 -10.29 -3.52
C SER A 31 -12.29 -10.03 -3.35
N LYS A 32 -12.86 -9.27 -4.30
CA LYS A 32 -14.27 -8.82 -4.32
C LYS A 32 -14.69 -7.95 -3.13
N ASN A 33 -13.76 -7.59 -2.26
CA ASN A 33 -14.00 -6.68 -1.14
C ASN A 33 -13.64 -5.25 -1.52
N SER A 34 -14.18 -4.31 -0.74
CA SER A 34 -13.80 -2.91 -0.83
C SER A 34 -12.57 -2.64 0.05
N VAL A 35 -11.53 -2.05 -0.53
CA VAL A 35 -10.24 -1.81 0.13
C VAL A 35 -9.86 -0.34 0.07
N VAL A 36 -9.13 0.12 1.08
CA VAL A 36 -8.49 1.44 1.10
C VAL A 36 -6.99 1.23 1.00
N LEU A 37 -6.32 1.97 0.12
CA LEU A 37 -4.86 1.98 0.07
C LEU A 37 -4.35 2.99 1.09
N LEU A 38 -3.45 2.55 1.96
CA LEU A 38 -2.86 3.38 3.01
C LEU A 38 -1.34 3.35 2.90
N ASP A 39 -0.73 4.53 2.92
CA ASP A 39 0.73 4.71 2.96
C ASP A 39 1.12 5.69 4.08
N ASP A 40 2.37 5.66 4.54
CA ASP A 40 2.85 6.68 5.48
C ASP A 40 3.15 7.99 4.74
N VAL A 41 3.88 7.90 3.63
CA VAL A 41 4.31 9.03 2.81
C VAL A 41 4.11 8.72 1.33
N ILE A 42 3.22 9.46 0.68
CA ILE A 42 3.11 9.43 -0.78
C ILE A 42 4.01 10.53 -1.35
N SER A 43 5.09 10.16 -2.06
CA SER A 43 5.96 11.12 -2.75
C SER A 43 5.80 11.09 -4.26
N THR A 44 6.37 10.11 -4.96
CA THR A 44 6.29 9.97 -6.42
C THR A 44 5.04 9.23 -6.87
N GLY A 45 4.36 8.55 -5.94
CA GLY A 45 3.22 7.68 -6.20
C GLY A 45 3.56 6.31 -6.77
N SER A 46 4.84 5.96 -6.97
CA SER A 46 5.21 4.66 -7.57
C SER A 46 4.74 3.47 -6.74
N THR A 47 4.85 3.54 -5.42
CA THR A 47 4.36 2.50 -4.50
C THR A 47 2.84 2.36 -4.59
N LEU A 48 2.12 3.49 -4.55
CA LEU A 48 0.66 3.52 -4.67
C LEU A 48 0.18 2.92 -5.99
N GLU A 49 0.88 3.19 -7.09
CA GLU A 49 0.58 2.58 -8.39
C GLU A 49 0.76 1.06 -8.39
N GLY A 50 1.83 0.57 -7.76
CA GLY A 50 2.03 -0.87 -7.58
C GLY A 50 0.92 -1.52 -6.76
N MET A 51 0.46 -0.85 -5.71
CA MET A 51 -0.68 -1.32 -4.90
C MET A 51 -1.98 -1.35 -5.72
N ARG A 52 -2.23 -0.36 -6.58
CA ARG A 52 -3.40 -0.37 -7.49
C ARG A 52 -3.37 -1.57 -8.43
N LEU A 53 -2.22 -1.83 -9.07
CA LEU A 53 -2.04 -2.97 -9.96
C LEU A 53 -2.31 -4.30 -9.25
N LEU A 54 -1.78 -4.46 -8.03
CA LEU A 54 -2.04 -5.67 -7.23
C LEU A 54 -3.53 -5.82 -6.89
N MET A 55 -4.22 -4.74 -6.52
CA MET A 55 -5.65 -4.79 -6.19
C MET A 55 -6.51 -5.08 -7.42
N GLU A 56 -6.13 -4.55 -8.59
CA GLU A 56 -6.77 -4.86 -9.87
C GLU A 56 -6.63 -6.35 -10.20
N GLN A 57 -5.41 -6.89 -10.13
CA GLN A 57 -5.13 -8.32 -10.30
C GLN A 57 -5.91 -9.18 -9.28
N ALA A 58 -6.06 -8.69 -8.05
CA ALA A 58 -6.81 -9.37 -6.99
C ALA A 58 -8.34 -9.25 -7.11
N GLN A 59 -8.84 -8.50 -8.10
CA GLN A 59 -10.27 -8.17 -8.26
C GLN A 59 -10.86 -7.49 -7.01
N ALA A 60 -10.06 -6.67 -6.33
CA ALA A 60 -10.49 -5.85 -5.21
C ALA A 60 -11.01 -4.49 -5.71
N LYS A 61 -11.95 -3.90 -4.98
CA LYS A 61 -12.48 -2.56 -5.30
C LYS A 61 -11.81 -1.52 -4.41
N ILE A 62 -10.95 -0.69 -4.98
CA ILE A 62 -10.38 0.45 -4.25
C ILE A 62 -11.48 1.50 -4.05
N VAL A 63 -11.78 1.84 -2.80
CA VAL A 63 -12.80 2.84 -2.43
C VAL A 63 -12.21 4.13 -1.89
N GLY A 64 -10.90 4.16 -1.65
CA GLY A 64 -10.19 5.34 -1.18
C GLY A 64 -8.69 5.10 -1.10
N GLU A 65 -7.97 6.20 -1.02
CA GLU A 65 -6.51 6.24 -0.87
C GLU A 65 -6.18 7.30 0.18
N SER A 66 -5.26 6.98 1.08
CA SER A 66 -4.93 7.84 2.21
C SER A 66 -3.45 7.76 2.54
N ALA A 67 -2.91 8.85 3.07
CA ALA A 67 -1.57 8.88 3.64
C ALA A 67 -1.48 9.84 4.83
N ILE A 68 -0.44 9.65 5.65
CA ILE A 68 -0.13 10.58 6.74
C ILE A 68 0.52 11.85 6.16
N LEU A 69 1.45 11.67 5.21
CA LEU A 69 2.15 12.77 4.55
C LEU A 69 2.09 12.62 3.03
N THR A 70 2.07 13.75 2.34
CA THR A 70 2.22 13.82 0.88
C THR A 70 3.36 14.77 0.55
N GLU A 71 4.30 14.35 -0.27
CA GLU A 71 5.38 15.17 -0.78
C GLU A 71 5.10 15.62 -2.23
N GLY A 72 5.68 16.75 -2.65
CA GLY A 72 5.48 17.29 -4.00
C GLY A 72 4.30 18.26 -4.12
N ASP A 73 3.73 18.38 -5.32
CA ASP A 73 2.64 19.32 -5.59
C ASP A 73 1.33 18.80 -5.00
N LYS A 74 0.69 19.59 -4.13
CA LYS A 74 -0.63 19.29 -3.55
C LYS A 74 -1.70 19.02 -4.61
N ASN A 75 -1.53 19.52 -5.83
CA ASN A 75 -2.44 19.24 -6.92
C ASN A 75 -2.41 17.78 -7.41
N GLN A 76 -1.29 17.08 -7.21
CA GLN A 76 -1.14 15.67 -7.60
C GLN A 76 -1.92 14.73 -6.67
N TRP A 77 -2.11 15.14 -5.41
CA TRP A 77 -2.68 14.29 -4.36
C TRP A 77 -4.07 14.75 -3.88
N LYS A 78 -4.82 15.48 -4.73
CA LYS A 78 -6.15 16.03 -4.37
C LYS A 78 -7.17 14.99 -3.91
N ASN A 79 -6.99 13.74 -4.35
CA ASN A 79 -7.88 12.62 -4.04
C ASN A 79 -7.32 11.70 -2.94
N ILE A 80 -6.15 12.03 -2.39
CA ILE A 80 -5.57 11.35 -1.23
C ILE A 80 -6.10 12.05 0.01
N TYR A 81 -6.79 11.29 0.85
CA TYR A 81 -7.30 11.84 2.09
C TYR A 81 -6.23 11.77 3.19
N PRO A 82 -6.02 12.84 3.94
CA PRO A 82 -5.19 12.80 5.14
C PRO A 82 -5.70 11.75 6.13
N LEU A 83 -4.81 10.95 6.70
CA LEU A 83 -5.21 9.86 7.62
C LEU A 83 -5.87 10.39 8.91
N ASP A 84 -5.58 11.64 9.31
CA ASP A 84 -6.26 12.32 10.41
C ASP A 84 -7.76 12.59 10.14
N THR A 85 -8.19 12.46 8.88
CA THR A 85 -9.57 12.67 8.42
C THR A 85 -10.40 11.38 8.46
N TYR A 86 -9.77 10.19 8.55
CA TYR A 86 -10.46 8.90 8.60
C TYR A 86 -10.25 8.17 9.93
N LEU A 87 -11.24 8.29 10.82
CA LEU A 87 -11.43 7.35 11.92
C LEU A 87 -12.04 6.06 11.34
N PHE A 88 -11.21 5.02 11.19
CA PHE A 88 -11.51 3.67 10.67
C PHE A 88 -11.92 3.58 9.19
N LEU A 89 -11.09 2.90 8.38
CA LEU A 89 -11.46 1.72 7.57
C LEU A 89 -10.22 1.17 6.84
N ALA A 90 -10.00 -0.14 7.00
CA ALA A 90 -8.98 -1.00 6.37
C ALA A 90 -7.51 -0.76 6.76
N LYS A 91 -7.19 -0.96 8.04
CA LYS A 91 -6.01 -1.77 8.37
C LYS A 91 -6.29 -3.18 7.82
N ILE A 92 -5.51 -3.70 6.88
CA ILE A 92 -5.35 -5.16 6.79
C ILE A 92 -4.59 -5.54 8.07
N PHE A 93 -5.32 -5.67 9.17
CA PHE A 93 -4.87 -6.31 10.39
C PHE A 93 -5.57 -7.66 10.43
N VAL A 94 -4.87 -8.70 9.98
CA VAL A 94 -5.14 -10.06 10.41
C VAL A 94 -4.40 -10.21 11.75
N GLU A 95 -5.12 -10.17 12.87
CA GLU A 95 -4.56 -10.58 14.15
C GLU A 95 -4.54 -12.11 14.28
N PRO A 96 -3.60 -12.71 15.03
CA PRO A 96 -2.81 -12.10 16.11
C PRO A 96 -1.30 -11.92 15.81
N TYR A 97 -0.81 -10.72 16.14
CA TYR A 97 0.56 -10.29 16.48
C TYR A 97 1.78 -11.03 15.90
N TYR A 98 2.60 -10.30 15.11
CA TYR A 98 4.07 -10.30 15.26
C TYR A 98 4.65 -8.92 14.91
N TYR A 99 5.29 -8.27 15.89
CA TYR A 99 6.20 -7.14 15.65
C TYR A 99 7.57 -7.70 15.26
N LEU A 100 8.09 -7.32 14.09
CA LEU A 100 9.52 -7.41 13.79
C LEU A 100 10.12 -6.03 14.04
N SER A 101 10.69 -5.83 15.23
CA SER A 101 11.62 -4.73 15.45
C SER A 101 12.90 -5.04 14.67
N SER A 102 13.20 -4.26 13.63
CA SER A 102 14.56 -4.20 13.11
C SER A 102 15.40 -3.37 14.08
N ASN A 103 16.26 -4.05 14.84
CA ASN A 103 17.32 -3.45 15.63
C ASN A 103 18.19 -2.55 14.73
N TYR A 104 18.11 -1.24 14.92
CA TYR A 104 19.22 -0.34 14.58
C TYR A 104 19.86 0.10 15.90
N ASN A 105 20.99 -0.51 16.21
CA ASN A 105 21.93 0.05 17.17
C ASN A 105 22.40 1.40 16.60
N VAL A 106 22.01 2.48 17.26
CA VAL A 106 22.72 3.75 17.16
C VAL A 106 23.93 3.62 18.09
N VAL A 107 25.12 3.58 17.50
CA VAL A 107 26.37 3.98 18.18
C VAL A 107 26.69 5.38 17.69
#